data_AF-A0A1I8BHP0-F1
#
_entry.id   AF-A0A1I8BHP0-F1
#
_cell.length_a   1.000
_cell.length_b   1.000
_cell.length_c   1.000
_cell.angle_alpha   90.00
_cell.angle_beta   90.00
_cell.angle_gamma   90.00
#
_symmetry.space_group_name_H-M   'P 1'
#
loop_
_entity.id
_entity.type
_entity.pdbx_description
1 polymer ?
#
loop_
_entity_poly.entity_id
_entity_poly.type
_entity_poly.pdbx_seq_one_letter_code
_entity_poly.pdbx_strand_id
1 'polypeptide(L)'
;MDYSYPFDMALNTRWWHSLKQIFPSSAVAWHLQRIAHLTVNDELPNRLCCGTVRVKPNIREFLPDGNGLIFEDGSEIKNVDHIILATGYSFSFPLAENGTLIPVVENDLELYLYMYPPQLNSKNTLAVIGLIQPLGSIMPIAEMQTRLFFEVLNGNVNLPKWRAMQDNIRERKEKLKARYVKSPRHTIQAIK
;
A
#
# COMPACT_ATOMS: atom_id res chain seq x y z
N MET A 1 23.83 20.16 8.06
CA MET A 1 24.41 18.90 8.56
C MET A 1 23.24 18.07 9.05
N ASP A 2 22.66 17.26 8.17
CA ASP A 2 21.63 16.33 8.60
C ASP A 2 22.32 15.14 9.26
N TYR A 3 22.11 15.05 10.57
CA TYR A 3 22.50 13.92 11.40
C TYR A 3 21.95 12.63 10.78
N SER A 4 22.73 11.55 10.84
CA SER A 4 22.43 10.19 10.33
C SER A 4 21.24 9.50 11.02
N TYR A 5 20.14 10.20 11.23
CA TYR A 5 18.92 9.65 11.80
C TYR A 5 18.18 8.80 10.78
N PRO A 6 17.49 7.74 11.23
CA PRO A 6 16.55 7.00 10.42
C PRO A 6 15.53 7.94 9.75
N PHE A 7 15.31 7.72 8.45
CA PHE A 7 14.45 8.56 7.61
C PHE A 7 13.02 8.72 8.14
N ASP A 8 12.48 7.67 8.76
CA ASP A 8 11.15 7.67 9.35
C ASP A 8 11.05 8.58 10.58
N MET A 9 12.13 8.71 11.37
CA MET A 9 12.16 9.63 12.53
C MET A 9 12.07 11.10 12.12
N ALA A 10 12.60 11.46 10.94
CA ALA A 10 12.50 12.81 10.41
C ALA A 10 11.12 13.10 9.81
N LEU A 11 10.55 12.13 9.08
CA LEU A 11 9.34 12.34 8.29
C LEU A 11 8.03 12.03 9.02
N ASN A 12 8.03 11.11 9.98
CA ASN A 12 6.83 10.68 10.71
C ASN A 12 6.65 11.44 12.02
N THR A 13 6.91 12.75 12.02
CA THR A 13 6.67 13.61 13.19
C THR A 13 5.33 14.34 13.08
N ARG A 14 4.70 14.59 14.23
CA ARG A 14 3.40 15.29 14.29
C ARG A 14 3.44 16.65 13.59
N TRP A 15 4.48 17.43 13.86
CA TRP A 15 4.69 18.75 13.27
C TRP A 15 4.75 18.68 11.73
N TRP A 16 5.53 17.75 11.20
CA TRP A 16 5.66 17.54 9.75
C TRP A 16 4.33 17.09 9.11
N HIS A 17 3.58 16.21 9.78
CA HIS A 17 2.25 15.82 9.30
C HIS A 17 1.25 16.97 9.31
N SER A 18 1.30 17.86 10.30
CA SER A 18 0.43 19.05 10.35
C SER A 18 0.72 20.02 9.20
N LEU A 19 2.00 20.27 8.88
CA LEU A 19 2.37 21.11 7.74
C LEU A 19 1.82 20.55 6.41
N LYS A 20 1.91 19.23 6.21
CA LYS A 20 1.36 18.57 5.01
C LYS A 20 -0.16 18.74 4.84
N GLN A 21 -0.91 18.98 5.92
CA GLN A 21 -2.35 19.21 5.87
C GLN A 21 -2.71 20.65 5.52
N ILE A 22 -1.84 21.60 5.84
CA ILE A 22 -2.10 23.04 5.70
C ILE A 22 -1.68 23.55 4.32
N PHE A 23 -0.55 23.07 3.78
CA PHE A 23 -0.02 23.57 2.52
C PHE A 23 -0.59 22.84 1.29
N PRO A 24 -0.93 23.58 0.20
CA PRO A 24 -1.45 22.97 -1.02
C PRO A 24 -0.42 22.04 -1.67
N SER A 25 -0.92 20.96 -2.29
CA SER A 25 -0.07 19.92 -2.91
C SER A 25 0.88 20.44 -3.99
N SER A 26 0.61 21.62 -4.55
CA SER A 26 1.41 22.31 -5.59
C SER A 26 2.57 23.13 -5.03
N ALA A 27 2.55 23.51 -3.75
CA ALA A 27 3.58 24.38 -3.15
C ALA A 27 4.83 23.64 -2.68
N VAL A 28 4.78 22.31 -2.63
CA VAL A 28 5.91 21.46 -2.25
C VAL A 28 5.93 20.28 -3.22
N ALA A 29 7.10 19.71 -3.50
CA ALA A 29 7.28 18.55 -4.39
C ALA A 29 6.63 17.24 -3.86
N TRP A 30 5.46 17.32 -3.21
CA TRP A 30 4.62 16.21 -2.75
C TRP A 30 4.12 15.32 -3.89
N HIS A 31 4.18 15.80 -5.14
CA HIS A 31 3.68 15.09 -6.31
C HIS A 31 4.32 13.70 -6.50
N LEU A 32 5.56 13.50 -6.06
CA LEU A 32 6.25 12.21 -6.17
C LEU A 32 5.66 11.14 -5.23
N GLN A 33 5.12 11.51 -4.06
CA GLN A 33 4.44 10.57 -3.14
C GLN A 33 3.05 10.15 -3.60
N ARG A 34 2.50 10.79 -4.64
CA ARG A 34 1.17 10.48 -5.20
C ARG A 34 1.20 9.34 -6.22
N ILE A 35 2.38 8.89 -6.63
CA ILE A 35 2.51 7.95 -7.74
C ILE A 35 2.70 6.51 -7.24
N ALA A 36 3.49 6.29 -6.19
CA ALA A 36 3.73 4.99 -5.55
C ALA A 36 4.42 5.15 -4.18
N HIS A 37 4.55 4.05 -3.43
CA HIS A 37 5.47 4.00 -2.28
C HIS A 37 6.90 4.26 -2.75
N LEU A 38 7.64 5.07 -1.98
CA LEU A 38 9.05 5.32 -2.25
C LEU A 38 9.84 4.02 -2.05
N THR A 39 10.71 3.71 -3.01
CA THR A 39 11.70 2.64 -2.84
C THR A 39 12.79 3.14 -1.90
N VAL A 40 13.03 2.42 -0.82
CA VAL A 40 14.10 2.71 0.15
C VAL A 40 15.21 1.69 -0.08
N ASN A 41 16.37 2.14 -0.56
CA ASN A 41 17.53 1.31 -0.80
C ASN A 41 18.80 2.16 -0.80
N ASP A 42 19.70 1.90 0.15
CA ASP A 42 20.94 2.69 0.33
C ASP A 42 22.01 2.37 -0.73
N GLU A 43 21.96 1.18 -1.33
CA GLU A 43 22.95 0.70 -2.30
C GLU A 43 22.59 1.04 -3.75
N LEU A 44 21.29 1.14 -4.07
CA LEU A 44 20.81 1.29 -5.44
C LEU A 44 21.46 2.48 -6.18
N PRO A 45 21.59 3.69 -5.59
CA PRO A 45 22.26 4.80 -6.27
C PRO A 45 23.71 4.47 -6.64
N ASN A 46 24.48 3.86 -5.72
CA ASN A 46 25.86 3.46 -5.96
C ASN A 46 25.96 2.40 -7.07
N ARG A 47 25.03 1.43 -7.08
CA ARG A 47 24.98 0.36 -8.07
C ARG A 47 24.62 0.85 -9.48
N LEU A 48 23.78 1.88 -9.57
CA LEU A 48 23.50 2.59 -10.81
C LEU A 48 24.75 3.33 -11.31
N CYS A 49 25.42 4.09 -10.43
CA CYS A 49 26.61 4.84 -10.79
C CYS A 49 27.77 3.97 -11.28
N CYS A 50 27.99 2.80 -10.66
CA CYS A 50 29.05 1.87 -11.10
C CYS A 50 28.63 0.95 -12.26
N GLY A 51 27.38 1.05 -12.74
CA GLY A 51 26.87 0.31 -13.89
C GLY A 51 26.57 -1.18 -13.66
N THR A 52 26.60 -1.64 -12.40
CA THR A 52 26.22 -3.01 -12.01
C THR A 52 24.71 -3.23 -12.04
N VAL A 53 23.93 -2.15 -11.89
CA VAL A 53 22.49 -2.13 -12.15
C VAL A 53 22.22 -1.15 -13.28
N ARG A 54 21.38 -1.56 -14.25
CA ARG A 54 20.96 -0.71 -15.37
C ARG A 54 19.44 -0.70 -15.43
N VAL A 55 18.85 0.49 -15.31
CA VAL A 55 17.40 0.65 -15.44
C VAL A 55 17.01 0.49 -16.91
N LYS A 56 15.95 -0.28 -17.15
CA LYS A 56 15.36 -0.50 -18.46
C LYS A 56 13.86 -0.22 -18.42
N PRO A 57 13.24 0.16 -19.55
CA PRO A 57 11.78 0.24 -19.68
C PRO A 57 11.10 -1.12 -19.45
N ASN A 58 9.77 -1.17 -19.54
CA ASN A 58 9.07 -2.44 -19.41
C ASN A 58 9.49 -3.42 -20.51
N ILE A 59 9.38 -4.70 -20.20
CA ILE A 59 9.61 -5.80 -21.15
C ILE A 59 8.41 -5.84 -22.11
N ARG A 60 8.68 -5.79 -23.42
CA ARG A 60 7.69 -5.96 -24.47
C ARG A 60 7.47 -7.44 -24.78
N GLU A 61 8.54 -8.16 -25.06
CA GLU A 61 8.49 -9.59 -25.40
C GLU A 61 9.82 -10.30 -25.14
N PHE A 62 9.76 -11.62 -25.05
CA PHE A 62 10.93 -12.48 -24.97
C PHE A 62 11.41 -12.80 -26.39
N LEU A 63 12.72 -12.87 -26.59
CA LEU A 63 13.27 -13.26 -27.89
C LEU A 63 12.90 -14.71 -28.24
N PRO A 64 12.70 -15.04 -29.53
CA PRO A 64 12.33 -16.38 -29.96
C PRO A 64 13.34 -17.48 -29.60
N ASP A 65 14.62 -17.11 -29.42
CA ASP A 65 15.69 -18.02 -29.01
C ASP A 65 15.67 -18.32 -27.49
N GLY A 66 14.78 -17.67 -26.73
CA GLY A 66 14.61 -17.85 -25.30
C GLY A 66 15.72 -17.25 -24.44
N ASN A 67 16.71 -16.57 -25.03
CA ASN A 67 17.91 -16.10 -24.33
C ASN A 67 18.02 -14.57 -24.31
N GLY A 68 16.90 -13.87 -24.39
CA GLY A 68 16.91 -12.41 -24.33
C GLY A 68 15.52 -11.79 -24.30
N LEU A 69 15.51 -10.46 -24.23
CA LEU A 69 14.33 -9.64 -24.03
C LEU A 69 14.37 -8.42 -24.96
N ILE A 70 13.20 -8.03 -25.45
CA ILE A 70 12.96 -6.75 -26.12
C ILE A 70 12.19 -5.85 -25.17
N PHE A 71 12.66 -4.61 -24.99
CA PHE A 71 12.03 -3.59 -24.17
C PHE A 71 11.07 -2.70 -24.99
N GLU A 72 10.19 -1.96 -24.31
CA GLU A 72 9.23 -1.05 -24.96
C GLU A 72 9.88 0.05 -25.80
N ASP A 73 11.12 0.46 -25.48
CA ASP A 73 11.89 1.43 -26.27
C ASP A 73 12.54 0.82 -27.52
N GLY A 74 12.31 -0.48 -27.78
CA GLY A 74 12.91 -1.22 -28.88
C GLY A 74 14.34 -1.69 -28.61
N SER A 75 14.92 -1.38 -27.44
CA SER A 75 16.23 -1.93 -27.07
C SER A 75 16.14 -3.42 -26.77
N GLU A 76 17.23 -4.13 -27.02
CA GLU A 76 17.32 -5.59 -26.85
C GLU A 76 18.46 -5.95 -25.90
N ILE A 77 18.29 -7.03 -25.14
CA ILE A 77 19.35 -7.67 -24.37
C ILE A 77 19.36 -9.17 -24.65
N LYS A 78 20.55 -9.72 -24.84
CA LYS A 78 20.80 -11.15 -25.06
C LYS A 78 21.62 -11.73 -23.89
N ASN A 79 21.68 -13.06 -23.81
CA ASN A 79 22.39 -13.81 -22.78
C ASN A 79 21.83 -13.52 -21.38
N VAL A 80 20.52 -13.69 -21.22
CA VAL A 80 19.84 -13.52 -19.93
C VAL A 80 19.72 -14.88 -19.25
N ASP A 81 20.54 -15.12 -18.22
CA ASP A 81 20.54 -16.40 -17.50
C ASP A 81 19.31 -16.57 -16.60
N HIS A 82 18.87 -15.47 -15.97
CA HIS A 82 17.84 -15.49 -14.93
C HIS A 82 16.89 -14.30 -15.01
N ILE A 83 15.63 -14.56 -14.67
CA ILE A 83 14.58 -13.55 -14.59
C ILE A 83 13.90 -13.67 -13.24
N ILE A 84 13.92 -12.57 -12.48
CA ILE A 84 13.33 -12.50 -11.15
C ILE A 84 12.11 -11.59 -11.23
N LEU A 85 10.91 -12.17 -11.08
CA LEU A 85 9.65 -11.43 -11.10
C LEU A 85 9.32 -10.88 -9.70
N ALA A 86 9.83 -9.69 -9.40
CA ALA A 86 9.47 -8.93 -8.20
C ALA A 86 8.17 -8.14 -8.37
N THR A 87 7.10 -8.76 -8.89
CA THR A 87 5.86 -8.08 -9.31
C THR A 87 4.87 -7.81 -8.19
N GLY A 88 5.14 -8.30 -6.98
CA GLY A 88 4.31 -8.13 -5.77
C GLY A 88 3.52 -9.38 -5.41
N TYR A 89 2.53 -9.23 -4.53
CA TYR A 89 1.69 -10.31 -4.03
C TYR A 89 0.20 -9.95 -4.16
N SER A 90 -0.63 -10.97 -4.31
CA SER A 90 -2.08 -10.89 -4.09
C SER A 90 -2.43 -11.48 -2.72
N PHE A 91 -3.64 -11.20 -2.22
CA PHE A 91 -4.12 -11.74 -0.95
C PHE A 91 -5.58 -12.20 -1.06
N SER A 92 -5.96 -13.15 -0.22
CA SER A 92 -7.32 -13.68 -0.13
C SER A 92 -7.58 -14.27 1.27
N PHE A 93 -8.86 -14.49 1.60
CA PHE A 93 -9.28 -15.02 2.91
C PHE A 93 -10.06 -16.33 2.78
N PRO A 94 -9.47 -17.42 2.27
CA PRO A 94 -10.18 -18.67 2.01
C PRO A 94 -10.73 -19.32 3.30
N LEU A 95 -10.12 -19.05 4.46
CA LEU A 95 -10.60 -19.56 5.75
C LEU A 95 -11.89 -18.88 6.23
N ALA A 96 -12.20 -17.67 5.74
CA ALA A 96 -13.36 -16.90 6.14
C ALA A 96 -14.55 -17.23 5.22
N GLU A 97 -15.31 -18.27 5.57
CA GLU A 97 -16.45 -18.78 4.77
C GLU A 97 -16.06 -19.01 3.30
N ASN A 98 -14.96 -19.73 3.04
CA ASN A 98 -14.45 -19.96 1.67
C ASN A 98 -14.19 -18.68 0.86
N GLY A 99 -13.91 -17.56 1.55
CA GLY A 99 -13.66 -16.25 0.95
C GLY A 99 -14.91 -15.42 0.68
N THR A 100 -16.12 -15.88 1.04
CA THR A 100 -17.35 -15.11 0.81
C THR A 100 -17.58 -14.04 1.88
N LEU A 101 -17.09 -14.26 3.10
CA LEU A 101 -17.27 -13.30 4.21
C LEU A 101 -16.42 -12.04 4.03
N ILE A 102 -15.21 -12.20 3.49
CA ILE A 102 -14.27 -11.11 3.18
C ILE A 102 -13.89 -11.24 1.70
N PRO A 103 -14.77 -10.82 0.79
CA PRO A 103 -14.52 -10.94 -0.64
C PRO A 103 -13.39 -9.99 -1.04
N VAL A 104 -12.43 -10.51 -1.79
CA VAL A 104 -11.34 -9.74 -2.40
C VAL A 104 -11.53 -9.77 -3.91
N VAL A 105 -11.70 -8.60 -4.52
CA VAL A 105 -11.92 -8.44 -5.97
C VAL A 105 -10.85 -7.47 -6.48
N GLU A 106 -10.02 -7.91 -7.44
CA GLU A 106 -8.93 -7.10 -8.00
C GLU A 106 -7.96 -6.52 -6.93
N ASN A 107 -7.63 -7.32 -5.90
CA ASN A 107 -6.88 -6.91 -4.70
C ASN A 107 -7.55 -5.80 -3.85
N ASP A 108 -8.82 -5.46 -4.11
CA ASP A 108 -9.62 -4.52 -3.31
C ASP A 108 -10.62 -5.28 -2.43
N LEU A 109 -10.96 -4.70 -1.28
CA LEU A 109 -11.94 -5.25 -0.36
C LEU A 109 -12.67 -4.16 0.44
N GLU A 110 -13.76 -4.54 1.09
CA GLU A 110 -14.62 -3.61 1.83
C GLU A 110 -14.56 -3.87 3.33
N LEU A 111 -13.60 -3.23 3.99
CA LEU A 111 -13.48 -3.24 5.45
C LEU A 111 -13.58 -1.84 6.02
N TYR A 112 -14.43 -1.65 7.02
CA TYR A 112 -14.47 -0.44 7.83
C TYR A 112 -13.16 -0.34 8.63
N LEU A 113 -12.49 0.81 8.54
CA LEU A 113 -11.16 1.05 9.14
C LEU A 113 -10.06 0.04 8.75
N TYR A 114 -10.22 -0.65 7.60
CA TYR A 114 -9.36 -1.79 7.20
C TYR A 114 -9.40 -2.98 8.18
N MET A 115 -10.47 -3.08 8.97
CA MET A 115 -10.61 -4.08 10.03
C MET A 115 -11.91 -4.88 9.91
N TYR A 116 -13.05 -4.20 9.92
CA TYR A 116 -14.34 -4.84 10.18
C TYR A 116 -15.11 -5.11 8.89
N PRO A 117 -15.54 -6.35 8.63
CA PRO A 117 -16.50 -6.64 7.56
C PRO A 117 -17.86 -6.02 7.91
N PRO A 118 -18.39 -5.07 7.11
CA PRO A 118 -19.65 -4.40 7.43
C PRO A 118 -20.82 -5.37 7.60
N GLN A 119 -20.81 -6.51 6.90
CA GLN A 119 -21.83 -7.56 6.98
C GLN A 119 -22.02 -8.10 8.41
N LEU A 120 -21.00 -8.01 9.26
CA LEU A 120 -21.02 -8.44 10.65
C LEU A 120 -21.36 -7.32 11.66
N ASN A 121 -21.82 -6.15 11.19
CA ASN A 121 -22.06 -4.96 12.01
C ASN A 121 -22.98 -5.18 13.23
N SER A 122 -23.86 -6.18 13.20
CA SER A 122 -24.75 -6.48 14.34
C SER A 122 -23.99 -6.92 15.60
N LYS A 123 -22.81 -7.54 15.45
CA LYS A 123 -22.04 -8.09 16.56
C LYS A 123 -20.57 -7.68 16.57
N ASN A 124 -19.98 -7.33 15.42
CA ASN A 124 -18.59 -6.89 15.28
C ASN A 124 -17.55 -7.85 15.92
N THR A 125 -17.80 -9.16 15.86
CA THR A 125 -16.99 -10.19 16.54
C THR A 125 -15.76 -10.63 15.75
N LEU A 126 -15.54 -10.08 14.55
CA LEU A 126 -14.42 -10.43 13.67
C LEU A 126 -13.80 -9.14 13.11
N ALA A 127 -12.47 -9.08 13.15
CA ALA A 127 -11.69 -8.03 12.53
C ALA A 127 -10.43 -8.59 11.87
N VAL A 128 -9.98 -7.97 10.79
CA VAL A 128 -8.68 -8.19 10.19
C VAL A 128 -7.69 -7.20 10.78
N ILE A 129 -6.54 -7.68 11.25
CA ILE A 129 -5.48 -6.86 11.84
C ILE A 129 -4.27 -6.86 10.90
N GLY A 130 -3.69 -5.68 10.66
CA GLY A 130 -2.49 -5.53 9.84
C GLY A 130 -2.74 -5.61 8.33
N LEU A 131 -3.99 -5.59 7.86
CA LEU A 131 -4.29 -5.49 6.42
C LEU A 131 -4.35 -4.03 5.98
N ILE A 132 -3.22 -3.34 6.09
CA ILE A 132 -3.08 -1.93 5.76
C ILE A 132 -1.65 -1.59 5.36
N GLN A 133 -1.48 -0.77 4.33
CA GLN A 133 -0.16 -0.28 3.89
C GLN A 133 -0.01 1.21 4.21
N PRO A 134 0.53 1.55 5.38
CA PRO A 134 0.75 2.94 5.78
C PRO A 134 2.01 3.55 5.18
N LEU A 135 2.10 4.88 5.24
CA LEU A 135 3.37 5.60 5.14
C LEU A 135 4.05 5.58 6.52
N GLY A 136 4.69 4.46 6.86
CA GLY A 136 5.36 4.24 8.15
C GLY A 136 5.37 2.77 8.56
N SER A 137 5.69 2.50 9.82
CA SER A 137 5.68 1.14 10.36
C SER A 137 4.26 0.61 10.54
N ILE A 138 4.05 -0.65 10.14
CA ILE A 138 2.77 -1.36 10.32
C ILE A 138 2.53 -1.79 11.78
N MET A 139 3.62 -2.04 12.53
CA MET A 139 3.54 -2.55 13.91
C MET A 139 2.71 -1.67 14.85
N PRO A 140 2.94 -0.34 14.95
CA PRO A 140 2.10 0.50 15.81
C PRO A 140 0.66 0.60 15.32
N ILE A 141 0.40 0.40 14.03
CA ILE A 141 -0.96 0.43 13.49
C ILE A 141 -1.70 -0.85 13.85
N ALA A 142 -1.07 -2.02 13.64
CA ALA A 142 -1.63 -3.31 14.03
C ALA A 142 -1.91 -3.36 15.54
N GLU A 143 -1.04 -2.76 16.36
CA GLU A 143 -1.21 -2.61 17.80
C GLU A 143 -2.46 -1.77 18.14
N MET A 144 -2.61 -0.60 17.52
CA MET A 144 -3.79 0.25 17.69
C MET A 144 -5.09 -0.40 17.18
N GLN A 145 -5.02 -1.12 16.05
CA GLN A 145 -6.14 -1.91 15.54
C GLN A 145 -6.55 -2.99 16.55
N THR A 146 -5.56 -3.67 17.17
CA THR A 146 -5.81 -4.69 18.19
C THR A 146 -6.48 -4.10 19.42
N ARG A 147 -6.01 -2.94 19.92
CA ARG A 147 -6.66 -2.22 21.03
C ARG A 147 -8.12 -1.91 20.72
N LEU A 148 -8.40 -1.32 19.56
CA LEU A 148 -9.76 -1.00 19.14
C LEU A 148 -10.64 -2.26 19.08
N PHE A 149 -10.11 -3.36 18.56
CA PHE A 149 -10.85 -4.63 18.48
C PHE A 149 -11.28 -5.15 19.84
N PHE A 150 -10.39 -5.17 20.83
CA PHE A 150 -10.75 -5.62 22.17
C PHE A 150 -11.70 -4.67 22.90
N GLU A 151 -11.57 -3.35 22.71
CA GLU A 151 -12.53 -2.38 23.26
C GLU A 151 -13.95 -2.55 22.69
N VAL A 152 -14.05 -2.89 21.40
CA VAL A 152 -15.33 -3.20 20.75
C VAL A 152 -15.88 -4.54 21.26
N LEU A 153 -15.03 -5.56 21.37
CA LEU A 153 -15.43 -6.88 21.83
C LEU A 153 -15.91 -6.87 23.30
N ASN A 154 -15.31 -6.03 24.13
CA ASN A 154 -15.71 -5.81 25.52
C ASN A 154 -16.95 -4.91 25.68
N GLY A 155 -17.44 -4.30 24.60
CA GLY A 155 -18.59 -3.40 24.61
C GLY A 155 -18.30 -1.97 25.11
N ASN A 156 -17.03 -1.61 25.31
CA ASN A 156 -16.62 -0.27 25.72
C ASN A 156 -16.71 0.73 24.56
N VAL A 157 -16.53 0.27 23.33
CA VAL A 157 -16.63 1.09 22.11
C VAL A 157 -17.70 0.51 21.18
N ASN A 158 -18.65 1.35 20.78
CA ASN A 158 -19.66 0.99 19.79
C ASN A 158 -19.27 1.50 18.41
N LEU A 159 -19.18 0.59 17.44
CA LEU A 159 -18.96 0.94 16.04
C LEU A 159 -20.25 1.53 15.42
N PRO A 160 -20.12 2.38 14.39
CA PRO A 160 -21.28 2.99 13.74
C PRO A 160 -22.12 1.94 12.99
N LYS A 161 -23.39 2.23 12.73
CA LYS A 161 -24.27 1.32 11.97
C LYS A 161 -23.73 1.05 10.56
N TRP A 162 -24.13 -0.09 9.99
CA TRP A 162 -23.77 -0.56 8.65
C TRP A 162 -23.71 0.53 7.57
N ARG A 163 -24.74 1.39 7.48
CA ARG A 163 -24.80 2.45 6.47
C ARG A 163 -23.65 3.46 6.60
N ALA A 164 -23.32 3.86 7.82
CA ALA A 164 -22.23 4.78 8.09
C ALA A 164 -20.85 4.13 7.87
N MET A 165 -20.71 2.82 8.16
CA MET A 165 -19.51 2.07 7.78
C MET A 165 -19.30 2.06 6.26
N GLN A 166 -20.37 1.79 5.50
CA GLN A 166 -20.35 1.79 4.04
C GLN A 166 -20.04 3.16 3.45
N ASP A 167 -20.66 4.21 3.99
CA ASP A 167 -20.38 5.59 3.55
C ASP A 167 -18.91 5.97 3.80
N ASN A 168 -18.35 5.58 4.95
CA ASN A 168 -16.92 5.78 5.25
C ASN A 168 -16.00 5.02 4.29
N ILE A 169 -16.31 3.76 3.97
CA ILE A 169 -15.54 2.96 3.01
C ILE A 169 -15.57 3.64 1.63
N ARG A 170 -16.75 4.07 1.17
CA ARG A 170 -16.92 4.74 -0.12
C ARG A 170 -16.11 6.04 -0.17
N GLU A 171 -16.26 6.90 0.83
CA GLU A 171 -15.52 8.17 0.91
C GLU A 171 -13.99 7.93 0.89
N ARG A 172 -13.51 6.94 1.64
CA ARG A 172 -12.10 6.55 1.65
C ARG A 172 -11.63 6.08 0.27
N LYS A 173 -12.41 5.24 -0.41
CA LYS A 173 -12.08 4.76 -1.77
C LYS A 173 -12.01 5.91 -2.77
N GLU A 174 -12.91 6.90 -2.68
CA GLU A 174 -12.85 8.09 -3.54
C GLU A 174 -11.62 8.96 -3.26
N LYS A 175 -11.26 9.16 -1.98
CA LYS A 175 -10.01 9.83 -1.59
C LYS A 175 -8.76 9.10 -2.10
N LEU A 176 -8.77 7.76 -2.09
CA LEU A 176 -7.70 6.92 -2.65
C LEU A 176 -7.54 7.11 -4.15
N LYS A 177 -8.64 7.01 -4.90
CA LYS A 177 -8.63 7.23 -6.36
C LYS A 177 -8.15 8.62 -6.73
N ALA A 178 -8.48 9.65 -5.94
CA ALA A 178 -8.02 11.01 -6.19
C ALA A 178 -6.51 11.20 -5.94
N ARG A 179 -5.91 10.38 -5.08
CA ARG A 179 -4.52 10.55 -4.63
C ARG A 179 -3.52 9.67 -5.37
N TYR A 180 -3.89 8.44 -5.74
CA TYR A 180 -3.00 7.46 -6.37
C TYR A 180 -3.49 7.03 -7.75
N VAL A 181 -2.53 6.68 -8.62
CA VAL A 181 -2.83 6.05 -9.91
C VAL A 181 -3.55 4.72 -9.67
N LYS A 182 -4.62 4.44 -10.43
CA LYS A 182 -5.37 3.18 -10.32
C LYS A 182 -4.45 2.00 -10.65
N SER A 183 -4.06 1.25 -9.63
CA SER A 183 -3.24 0.05 -9.73
C SER A 183 -3.64 -0.94 -8.64
N PRO A 184 -3.64 -2.26 -8.90
CA PRO A 184 -3.85 -3.30 -7.88
C PRO A 184 -2.86 -3.22 -6.70
N ARG A 185 -1.76 -2.48 -6.84
CA ARG A 185 -0.78 -2.24 -5.76
C ARG A 185 -1.22 -1.16 -4.76
N HIS A 186 -2.26 -0.39 -5.05
CA HIS A 186 -2.67 0.78 -4.26
C HIS A 186 -3.99 0.58 -3.49
N THR A 187 -4.57 -0.62 -3.53
CA THR A 187 -5.92 -0.91 -3.02
C THR A 187 -6.02 -0.91 -1.49
N ILE A 188 -4.96 -1.31 -0.79
CA ILE A 188 -4.90 -1.35 0.69
C ILE A 188 -4.04 -0.22 1.29
N GLN A 189 -3.75 0.83 0.52
CA GLN A 189 -2.98 1.96 1.00
C GLN A 189 -3.78 2.80 1.99
N ALA A 190 -3.15 3.17 3.11
CA ALA A 190 -3.75 4.11 4.04
C ALA A 190 -3.52 5.54 3.55
N ILE A 191 -4.61 6.28 3.39
CA ILE A 191 -4.58 7.74 3.28
C ILE A 191 -5.20 8.32 4.56
N LYS A 192 -4.58 9.37 5.10
CA LYS A 192 -5.19 10.21 6.15
C LYS A 192 -6.36 11.01 5.59
#